data_AF-A0A524I2F2-F1
#
_entry.id   AF-A0A524I2F2-F1
#
_cell.length_a   1.000
_cell.length_b   1.000
_cell.length_c   1.000
_cell.angle_alpha   90.00
_cell.angle_beta   90.00
_cell.angle_gamma   90.00
#
_symmetry.space_group_name_H-M   'P 1'
#
loop_
_entity.id
_entity.type
_entity.pdbx_description
1 polymer ?
#
loop_
_entity_poly.entity_id
_entity_poly.type
_entity_poly.pdbx_seq_one_letter_code
_entity_poly.pdbx_strand_id
1 'polypeptide(L)' 'MDLIDLYLQEDLGEGDITSLALIDDRTGRAIITSGEDGVIAGVEEAVEVFRRTGCTCRALADDGER' A
#
# COMPACT_ATOMS: atom_id res chain seq x y z
N MET A 1 2.88 13.37 11.96
CA MET A 1 2.07 12.22 12.38
C MET A 1 0.63 12.51 12.02
N ASP A 2 0.24 12.05 10.84
CA ASP A 2 -1.15 12.05 10.39
C ASP A 2 -1.78 10.65 10.58
N LEU A 3 -2.96 10.42 9.99
CA LEU A 3 -3.65 9.13 10.11
C LEU A 3 -2.90 7.99 9.42
N ILE A 4 -2.25 8.22 8.28
CA ILE A 4 -1.48 7.18 7.60
C ILE A 4 -0.29 6.75 8.47
N ASP A 5 0.41 7.70 9.10
CA ASP A 5 1.48 7.37 10.05
C ASP A 5 0.97 6.52 11.22
N LEU A 6 -0.21 6.86 11.75
CA LEU A 6 -0.82 6.14 12.87
C LEU A 6 -1.17 4.71 12.47
N TYR A 7 -1.79 4.49 11.31
CA TYR A 7 -2.18 3.17 10.83
C TYR A 7 -0.96 2.30 10.46
N LEU A 8 0.07 2.90 9.86
CA LEU A 8 1.33 2.19 9.60
C LEU A 8 2.02 1.78 10.90
N GLN A 9 2.01 2.62 11.93
CA GLN A 9 2.58 2.27 13.22
C GLN A 9 1.78 1.18 13.94
N GLU A 10 0.45 1.20 13.83
CA GLU A 10 -0.44 0.17 14.35
C GLU A 10 -0.16 -1.20 13.73
N ASP A 11 -0.04 -1.25 12.39
CA ASP A 11 0.11 -2.50 11.64
C ASP A 11 1.55 -3.04 11.70
N LEU A 12 2.54 -2.18 11.54
CA LEU A 12 3.95 -2.59 11.48
C LEU A 12 4.59 -2.69 12.86
N GLY A 13 4.25 -1.85 13.83
CA GLY A 13 4.81 -1.90 15.19
C GLY A 13 6.35 -1.99 15.22
N GLU A 14 6.88 -3.15 15.63
CA GLU A 14 8.32 -3.46 15.66
C GLU A 14 8.87 -4.05 14.33
N GLY A 15 8.00 -4.38 13.38
CA GLY A 15 8.29 -4.85 12.04
C GLY A 15 7.35 -5.98 11.56
N ASP A 16 7.41 -6.30 10.26
CA ASP A 16 6.73 -7.45 9.66
C ASP A 16 7.61 -8.71 9.75
N ILE A 17 7.38 -9.50 10.80
CA ILE A 17 8.16 -10.71 11.09
C ILE A 17 8.08 -11.73 9.93
N THR A 18 6.94 -11.85 9.26
CA THR A 18 6.75 -12.86 8.21
C THR A 18 7.58 -12.51 6.98
N SER A 19 7.53 -11.24 6.53
CA SER A 19 8.36 -10.80 5.42
C SER A 19 9.84 -10.85 5.76
N LEU A 20 10.25 -10.40 6.96
CA LEU A 20 11.65 -10.43 7.38
C LEU A 20 12.23 -11.85 7.49
N ALA A 21 11.40 -12.84 7.84
CA ALA A 21 11.84 -14.23 7.97
C ALA A 21 11.91 -14.98 6.63
N LEU A 22 11.09 -14.60 5.65
CA LEU A 22 10.89 -15.37 4.42
C LEU A 22 11.47 -14.71 3.17
N ILE A 23 11.62 -13.39 3.17
CA ILE A 23 11.99 -12.61 1.99
C ILE A 23 13.35 -11.96 2.24
N ASP A 24 14.30 -12.19 1.34
CA ASP A 24 15.60 -11.50 1.36
C ASP A 24 15.50 -10.11 0.69
N ASP A 25 16.62 -9.38 0.64
CA ASP A 25 16.69 -8.07 0.02
C ASP A 25 16.56 -8.17 -1.52
N ARG A 26 15.31 -8.13 -2.00
CA ARG A 26 14.95 -8.22 -3.42
C ARG A 26 13.89 -7.19 -3.80
N THR A 27 13.91 -6.76 -5.05
CA THR A 27 12.86 -5.90 -5.62
C THR A 27 11.72 -6.75 -6.20
N GLY A 28 10.48 -6.40 -5.86
CA GLY A 28 9.27 -7.00 -6.41
C GLY A 28 8.42 -5.99 -7.19
N ARG A 29 7.45 -6.50 -7.96
CA ARG A 29 6.39 -5.68 -8.59
C ARG A 29 5.05 -6.34 -8.33
N ALA A 30 4.07 -5.55 -7.92
CA ALA A 30 2.70 -5.97 -7.67
C ALA A 30 1.71 -5.08 -8.43
N ILE A 31 0.49 -5.57 -8.61
CA ILE A 31 -0.65 -4.83 -9.17
C ILE A 31 -1.84 -5.10 -8.24
N ILE A 32 -2.56 -4.04 -7.87
CA ILE A 32 -3.84 -4.16 -7.17
C ILE A 32 -4.93 -4.20 -8.23
N THR A 33 -5.80 -5.21 -8.15
CA THR A 33 -6.92 -5.41 -9.07
C THR A 33 -8.22 -5.45 -8.29
N SER A 34 -9.30 -4.89 -8.83
CA SER A 34 -10.63 -5.04 -8.22
C SER A 34 -11.07 -6.51 -8.28
N GLY A 35 -11.62 -7.01 -7.18
CA GLY A 35 -12.21 -8.35 -7.11
C GLY A 35 -13.69 -8.40 -7.53
N GLU A 36 -14.33 -7.24 -7.65
CA GLU A 36 -15.75 -7.07 -7.97
C GLU A 36 -16.02 -5.71 -8.64
N ASP A 37 -17.20 -5.54 -9.22
CA ASP A 37 -17.63 -4.28 -9.82
C ASP A 37 -17.84 -3.22 -8.72
N GLY A 38 -17.39 -1.98 -8.94
CA GLY A 38 -17.41 -0.96 -7.90
C GLY A 38 -17.25 0.47 -8.40
N VAL A 39 -16.87 1.35 -7.47
CA VAL A 39 -16.36 2.69 -7.76
C VAL A 39 -15.04 2.81 -7.02
N ILE A 40 -13.99 3.22 -7.70
CA ILE A 40 -12.67 3.42 -7.12
C ILE A 40 -12.69 4.67 -6.22
N ALA A 41 -12.10 4.57 -5.04
CA ALA A 41 -11.95 5.69 -4.10
C ALA A 41 -10.73 5.48 -3.19
N GLY A 42 -10.06 6.56 -2.80
CA GLY A 42 -8.92 6.54 -1.90
C GLY A 42 -7.58 6.20 -2.57
N VAL A 43 -7.46 6.44 -3.89
CA VAL A 43 -6.23 6.11 -4.64
C VAL A 43 -5.04 6.95 -4.17
N GLU A 44 -5.25 8.23 -3.88
CA GLU A 44 -4.17 9.12 -3.42
C GLU A 44 -3.62 8.67 -2.07
N GLU A 45 -4.49 8.30 -1.13
CA GLU A 45 -4.12 7.76 0.18
C GLU A 45 -3.39 6.43 0.04
N ALA A 46 -3.86 5.53 -0.83
CA ALA A 46 -3.19 4.25 -1.09
C ALA A 46 -1.78 4.45 -1.66
N VAL A 47 -1.61 5.38 -2.60
CA VAL A 47 -0.28 5.73 -3.15
C VAL A 47 0.63 6.28 -2.04
N GLU A 48 0.10 7.11 -1.15
CA GLU A 48 0.86 7.70 -0.04
C GLU A 48 1.32 6.65 0.98
N VAL A 49 0.48 5.65 1.30
CA VAL A 49 0.85 4.50 2.14
C VAL A 49 2.08 3.79 1.56
N PHE A 50 2.05 3.40 0.28
CA PHE A 50 3.18 2.70 -0.35
C PHE A 50 4.43 3.58 -0.46
N ARG A 51 4.26 4.88 -0.70
CA ARG A 51 5.40 5.81 -0.75
C ARG A 51 6.13 5.88 0.59
N ARG A 52 5.39 5.87 1.71
CA ARG A 52 5.97 5.91 3.08
C ARG A 52 6.66 4.61 3.47
N THR A 53 6.24 3.47 2.92
CA THR A 53 6.92 2.18 3.12
C THR A 53 8.12 1.98 2.16
N GLY A 54 8.49 3.00 1.39
CA GLY A 54 9.66 2.98 0.51
C GLY A 54 9.40 2.40 -0.89
N CYS A 55 8.14 2.17 -1.25
CA CYS A 55 7.76 1.68 -2.57
C CYS A 55 7.51 2.83 -3.55
N THR A 56 7.81 2.58 -4.83
CA THR A 56 7.27 3.41 -5.92
C THR A 56 5.89 2.91 -6.30
N CYS A 57 4.87 3.76 -6.23
CA CYS A 57 3.51 3.42 -6.62
C CYS A 57 3.01 4.36 -7.73
N ARG A 58 2.23 3.81 -8.65
CA ARG A 58 1.59 4.55 -9.74
C ARG A 58 0.11 4.21 -9.76
N ALA A 59 -0.74 5.24 -9.69
CA ALA A 59 -2.17 5.10 -9.92
C ALA A 59 -2.45 4.61 -11.36
N LEU A 60 -3.33 3.63 -11.48
CA LEU A 60 -3.80 3.06 -12.75
C LEU A 60 -5.29 3.36 -13.03
N ALA A 61 -5.98 3.94 -12.04
CA ALA A 61 -7.35 4.43 -12.09
C ALA A 61 -7.45 5.63 -11.14
N ASP A 62 -8.36 6.54 -11.43
CA ASP A 62 -8.67 7.70 -10.61
C ASP A 62 -9.92 7.46 -9.74
N ASP A 63 -10.02 8.21 -8.65
CA ASP A 63 -11.20 8.19 -7.80
C ASP A 63 -12.46 8.60 -8.59
N GLY A 64 -13.52 7.79 -8.46
CA GLY A 64 -14.78 7.95 -9.17
C GLY A 64 -14.92 7.10 -10.43
N GLU A 65 -13.86 6.43 -10.90
CA GLU A 65 -13.93 5.44 -11.98
C GLU A 65 -14.71 4.17 -11.55
N ARG A 66 -15.33 3.47 -12.51
CA ARG A 66 -16.15 2.26 -12.28
C ARG A 66 -15.48 1.01 -12.82
#